data_AF-S0DVW9-F1
#
_entry.id   AF-S0DVW9-F1
#
_cell.length_a   1.000
_cell.length_b   1.000
_cell.length_c   1.000
_cell.angle_alpha   90.00
_cell.angle_beta   90.00
_cell.angle_gamma   90.00
#
_symmetry.space_group_name_H-M   'P 1'
#
loop_
_entity.id
_entity.type
_entity.pdbx_description
1 polymer ?
#
loop_
_entity_poly.entity_id
_entity_poly.type
_entity_poly.pdbx_seq_one_letter_code
_entity_poly.pdbx_strand_id
1 'polypeptide(L)'
;MQRLKKFLSKRHSTHGPGISAPEPTPANPPTSSSTDTRTFSRGSIDLSRIERLPFEIRNEILLAVDSIADLSSLLHASPTFHQQFRLDRAFWLWHCLKQEVGNVIIDAYNVNNLKTPEFQSTRTRQKVLLYVEDYKQQRSEGIESLAQPPEDYVIRIVSFHTSVIRALMHQYAAWARANLEGLAEPQELSRTEATRIVRGLYRFQIFCSLFGPARGGYNYYFYEDRIMNAGQRLQQLDDLYEAWEIEEILCINAFVHAKYRPLFEQVEWDLNPDNPSFDDKRTGPHTPPGAFHLSSRMFGDYYRNGIVCRGLPVLFAALKIPSHVELVKLIADNVVSVADDMISETTRPYHQDIRRDNHYSDRDKAQDNRDRMCFEGESYDSPPFAWVAFWKESYSNLYGDYIPQSFHTWGYVMWDKTRLANADAAAIINREWDAMYNRPNDEGIPEDPRDEWTAL
;
A
#
# COMPACT_ATOMS: atom_id res chain seq x y z
N MET A 1 39.98 -22.18 -19.07
CA MET A 1 39.98 -23.31 -20.04
C MET A 1 38.93 -24.33 -19.65
N GLN A 2 38.27 -24.95 -20.63
CA GLN A 2 37.59 -26.26 -20.56
C GLN A 2 36.82 -26.65 -19.27
N ARG A 3 35.48 -26.48 -19.29
CA ARG A 3 34.47 -27.54 -19.01
C ARG A 3 33.07 -26.93 -19.02
N LEU A 4 32.38 -27.04 -20.17
CA LEU A 4 30.90 -27.10 -20.36
C LEU A 4 30.53 -26.93 -21.85
N LYS A 5 31.12 -27.77 -22.71
CA LYS A 5 30.67 -28.03 -24.08
C LYS A 5 30.55 -29.53 -24.29
N LYS A 6 29.43 -30.11 -23.86
CA LYS A 6 28.96 -31.47 -24.20
C LYS A 6 27.59 -31.70 -23.57
N PHE A 7 26.53 -31.29 -24.28
CA PHE A 7 25.19 -31.88 -24.31
C PHE A 7 24.33 -31.00 -25.20
N LEU A 8 24.23 -31.37 -26.49
CA LEU A 8 23.20 -31.01 -27.49
C LEU A 8 23.75 -31.32 -28.90
N SER A 9 23.78 -32.60 -29.26
CA SER A 9 23.79 -33.09 -30.66
C SER A 9 23.64 -34.61 -30.67
N LYS A 10 22.42 -35.10 -30.96
CA LYS A 10 22.15 -36.46 -31.50
C LYS A 10 20.65 -36.66 -31.79
N ARG A 11 20.26 -36.43 -33.04
CA ARG A 11 19.10 -36.94 -33.82
C ARG A 11 19.16 -36.15 -35.15
N HIS A 12 19.17 -36.73 -36.35
CA HIS A 12 19.10 -38.11 -36.81
C HIS A 12 20.12 -38.37 -37.93
N SER A 13 20.41 -39.63 -38.25
CA SER A 13 20.44 -40.07 -39.65
C SER A 13 20.16 -41.56 -39.78
N THR A 14 19.38 -41.90 -40.80
CA THR A 14 19.04 -43.26 -41.24
C THR A 14 20.18 -43.87 -42.08
N HIS A 15 20.24 -45.20 -42.14
CA HIS A 15 21.17 -45.95 -42.99
C HIS A 15 20.62 -46.15 -44.42
N GLY A 16 21.50 -46.13 -45.42
CA GLY A 16 21.21 -46.53 -46.82
C GLY A 16 22.38 -46.17 -47.77
N PRO A 17 23.16 -47.13 -48.30
CA PRO A 17 24.43 -46.85 -49.01
C PRO A 17 24.42 -47.13 -50.53
N GLY A 18 25.46 -46.67 -51.25
CA GLY A 18 25.77 -47.06 -52.65
C GLY A 18 26.17 -45.87 -53.56
N ILE A 19 27.41 -45.37 -53.52
CA ILE A 19 28.57 -45.75 -54.37
C ILE A 19 28.42 -45.37 -55.86
N SER A 20 29.07 -44.27 -56.28
CA SER A 20 30.08 -44.22 -57.38
C SER A 20 30.48 -42.78 -57.74
N ALA A 21 31.78 -42.58 -58.02
CA ALA A 21 32.38 -41.40 -58.65
C ALA A 21 32.61 -41.70 -60.17
N PRO A 22 33.13 -40.80 -61.05
CA PRO A 22 33.78 -39.51 -60.79
C PRO A 22 33.41 -38.33 -61.72
N GLU A 23 34.15 -37.23 -61.52
CA GLU A 23 34.43 -35.99 -62.31
C GLU A 23 34.40 -36.07 -63.86
N PRO A 24 34.39 -34.93 -64.63
CA PRO A 24 34.87 -33.58 -64.23
C PRO A 24 34.05 -32.33 -64.65
N THR A 25 34.42 -31.19 -64.05
CA THR A 25 34.28 -29.78 -64.50
C THR A 25 34.86 -29.59 -65.93
N PRO A 26 34.52 -28.56 -66.76
CA PRO A 26 34.14 -27.20 -66.36
C PRO A 26 33.16 -26.42 -67.28
N ALA A 27 33.10 -25.10 -67.05
CA ALA A 27 32.69 -23.98 -67.94
C ALA A 27 31.34 -23.27 -67.66
N ASN A 28 31.47 -22.04 -67.13
CA ASN A 28 30.54 -20.91 -67.26
C ASN A 28 30.68 -20.26 -68.67
N PRO A 29 29.90 -19.23 -69.06
CA PRO A 29 28.55 -18.81 -68.65
C PRO A 29 27.64 -18.89 -69.93
N PRO A 30 26.97 -17.87 -70.53
CA PRO A 30 26.33 -16.65 -70.00
C PRO A 30 24.91 -16.31 -70.55
N THR A 31 24.28 -15.35 -69.86
CA THR A 31 23.31 -14.33 -70.34
C THR A 31 21.83 -14.65 -70.66
N SER A 32 21.00 -13.82 -70.01
CA SER A 32 19.85 -13.06 -70.55
C SER A 32 18.50 -13.75 -70.85
N SER A 33 17.57 -13.46 -69.94
CA SER A 33 16.36 -12.65 -70.20
C SER A 33 15.02 -13.33 -70.51
N SER A 34 13.98 -12.70 -69.95
CA SER A 34 12.54 -12.87 -70.21
C SER A 34 11.88 -14.19 -69.76
N THR A 35 10.64 -14.21 -69.29
CA THR A 35 9.77 -13.19 -68.67
C THR A 35 8.70 -13.94 -67.86
N ASP A 36 8.26 -13.35 -66.75
CA ASP A 36 7.05 -13.68 -65.96
C ASP A 36 6.53 -15.13 -65.95
N THR A 37 6.61 -15.75 -64.77
CA THR A 37 5.41 -16.41 -64.25
C THR A 37 5.21 -15.96 -62.80
N ARG A 38 4.17 -15.15 -62.57
CA ARG A 38 3.80 -14.64 -61.25
C ARG A 38 3.33 -15.77 -60.33
N THR A 39 4.26 -16.46 -59.67
CA THR A 39 3.95 -17.10 -58.40
C THR A 39 3.76 -16.00 -57.36
N PHE A 40 2.51 -15.80 -56.93
CA PHE A 40 2.19 -15.01 -55.75
C PHE A 40 2.92 -15.62 -54.55
N SER A 41 4.08 -15.07 -54.21
CA SER A 41 4.75 -15.41 -52.96
C SER A 41 3.80 -15.06 -51.83
N ARG A 42 3.49 -16.06 -50.98
CA ARG A 42 2.70 -15.85 -49.76
C ARG A 42 3.27 -14.63 -49.04
N GLY A 43 2.43 -13.64 -48.80
CA GLY A 43 2.83 -12.44 -48.06
C GLY A 43 3.45 -12.86 -46.73
N SER A 44 4.77 -12.69 -46.61
CA SER A 44 5.47 -12.79 -45.34
C SER A 44 4.83 -11.77 -44.43
N ILE A 45 4.28 -12.22 -43.30
CA ILE A 45 3.67 -11.36 -42.29
C ILE A 45 4.69 -10.28 -41.96
N ASP A 46 4.33 -9.02 -42.20
CA ASP A 46 5.20 -7.89 -41.88
C ASP A 46 5.13 -7.65 -40.37
N LEU A 47 5.75 -8.56 -39.62
CA LEU A 47 6.01 -8.43 -38.18
C LEU A 47 6.64 -7.07 -37.98
N SER A 48 5.98 -6.23 -37.16
CA SER A 48 6.30 -4.82 -37.03
C SER A 48 7.79 -4.61 -36.67
N ARG A 49 8.34 -3.42 -36.96
CA ARG A 49 9.77 -3.15 -36.73
C ARG A 49 10.24 -3.47 -35.30
N ILE A 50 9.34 -3.42 -34.32
CA ILE A 50 9.60 -3.75 -32.91
C ILE A 50 9.86 -5.24 -32.67
N GLU A 51 9.21 -6.14 -33.42
CA GLU A 51 9.38 -7.60 -33.31
C GLU A 51 10.74 -8.08 -33.83
N ARG A 52 11.41 -7.27 -34.66
CA ARG A 52 12.72 -7.59 -35.26
C ARG A 52 13.89 -6.95 -34.52
N LEU A 53 13.63 -6.30 -33.38
CA LEU A 53 14.69 -5.68 -32.58
C LEU A 53 15.63 -6.75 -31.98
N PRO A 54 16.96 -6.51 -31.98
CA PRO A 54 17.91 -7.35 -31.26
C PRO A 54 17.51 -7.55 -29.79
N PHE A 55 17.92 -8.67 -29.20
CA PHE A 55 17.58 -9.02 -27.81
C PHE A 55 18.02 -7.93 -26.83
N GLU A 56 19.19 -7.34 -27.10
CA GLU A 56 19.82 -6.27 -26.34
C GLU A 56 18.96 -4.99 -26.39
N ILE A 57 18.50 -4.58 -27.58
CA ILE A 57 17.65 -3.39 -27.72
C ILE A 57 16.28 -3.61 -27.05
N ARG A 58 15.73 -4.82 -27.12
CA ARG A 58 14.51 -5.18 -26.39
C ARG A 58 14.72 -5.19 -24.87
N ASN A 59 15.92 -5.55 -24.41
CA ASN A 59 16.30 -5.51 -23.01
C ASN A 59 16.36 -4.07 -22.49
N GLU A 60 17.01 -3.17 -23.23
CA GLU A 60 17.06 -1.74 -22.86
C GLU A 60 15.66 -1.09 -22.85
N ILE A 61 14.79 -1.46 -23.80
CA ILE A 61 13.39 -0.99 -23.81
C ILE A 61 12.64 -1.51 -22.58
N LEU A 62 12.82 -2.77 -22.17
CA LEU A 62 12.20 -3.32 -20.96
C LEU A 62 12.76 -2.69 -19.67
N LEU A 63 14.04 -2.35 -19.63
CA LEU A 63 14.66 -1.63 -18.50
C LEU A 63 14.16 -0.18 -18.38
N ALA A 64 13.84 0.46 -19.50
CA ALA A 64 13.28 1.81 -19.55
C ALA A 64 11.79 1.88 -19.16
N VAL A 65 11.10 0.75 -18.96
CA VAL A 65 9.74 0.73 -18.42
C VAL A 65 9.79 0.94 -16.90
N ASP A 66 9.08 1.95 -16.42
CA ASP A 66 9.07 2.41 -15.03
C ASP A 66 7.77 2.09 -14.27
N SER A 67 6.73 1.57 -14.96
CA SER A 67 5.44 1.20 -14.35
C SER A 67 4.97 -0.21 -14.73
N ILE A 68 4.20 -0.84 -13.84
CA ILE A 68 3.57 -2.14 -14.11
C ILE A 68 2.48 -2.03 -15.20
N ALA A 69 1.87 -0.85 -15.39
CA ALA A 69 0.85 -0.64 -16.42
C ALA A 69 1.48 -0.61 -17.83
N ASP A 70 2.60 0.07 -17.97
CA ASP A 70 3.33 0.18 -19.24
C ASP A 70 4.00 -1.14 -19.61
N LEU A 71 4.53 -1.87 -18.61
CA LEU A 71 4.98 -3.25 -18.80
C LEU A 71 3.84 -4.11 -19.35
N SER A 72 2.70 -4.14 -18.67
CA SER A 72 1.52 -4.90 -19.13
C SER A 72 1.13 -4.53 -20.58
N SER A 73 1.07 -3.23 -20.88
CA SER A 73 0.71 -2.72 -22.21
C SER A 73 1.70 -3.16 -23.29
N LEU A 74 3.01 -3.09 -23.03
CA LEU A 74 4.07 -3.55 -23.94
C LEU A 74 4.00 -5.07 -24.19
N LEU A 75 3.76 -5.86 -23.13
CA LEU A 75 3.64 -7.32 -23.23
C LEU A 75 2.37 -7.76 -23.97
N HIS A 76 1.29 -6.98 -23.91
CA HIS A 76 0.08 -7.20 -24.71
C HIS A 76 0.25 -6.74 -26.17
N ALA A 77 1.03 -5.68 -26.41
CA ALA A 77 1.28 -5.15 -27.75
C ALA A 77 2.27 -5.98 -28.57
N SER A 78 3.23 -6.67 -27.93
CA SER A 78 4.29 -7.40 -28.63
C SER A 78 4.52 -8.83 -28.10
N PRO A 79 4.25 -9.87 -28.92
CA PRO A 79 4.60 -11.26 -28.60
C PRO A 79 6.09 -11.49 -28.36
N THR A 80 6.96 -10.77 -29.07
CA THR A 80 8.43 -10.89 -28.91
C THR A 80 8.91 -10.31 -27.56
N PHE A 81 8.29 -9.22 -27.08
CA PHE A 81 8.54 -8.73 -25.71
C PHE A 81 7.95 -9.68 -24.66
N HIS A 82 6.75 -10.23 -24.89
CA HIS A 82 6.17 -11.24 -24.01
C HIS A 82 7.06 -12.50 -23.87
N GLN A 83 7.68 -12.96 -24.95
CA GLN A 83 8.64 -14.07 -24.92
C GLN A 83 9.88 -13.75 -24.09
N GLN A 84 10.45 -12.54 -24.21
CA GLN A 84 11.61 -12.12 -23.42
C GLN A 84 11.29 -11.93 -21.94
N PHE A 85 10.15 -11.32 -21.62
CA PHE A 85 9.62 -11.22 -20.27
C PHE A 85 9.47 -12.60 -19.59
N ARG A 86 9.01 -13.60 -20.34
CA ARG A 86 8.86 -14.97 -19.84
C ARG A 86 10.17 -15.69 -19.51
N LEU A 87 11.33 -15.17 -19.89
CA LEU A 87 12.63 -15.72 -19.51
C LEU A 87 12.98 -15.41 -18.05
N ASP A 88 12.56 -14.24 -17.55
CA ASP A 88 12.77 -13.83 -16.16
C ASP A 88 11.63 -12.89 -15.69
N ARG A 89 10.49 -13.50 -15.38
CA ARG A 89 9.27 -12.75 -15.00
C ARG A 89 9.45 -12.02 -13.68
N ALA A 90 10.18 -12.62 -12.75
CA ALA A 90 10.46 -12.03 -11.44
C ALA A 90 11.26 -10.74 -11.61
N PHE A 91 12.33 -10.75 -12.41
CA PHE A 91 13.14 -9.55 -12.70
C PHE A 91 12.30 -8.38 -13.21
N TRP A 92 11.56 -8.55 -14.30
CA TRP A 92 10.82 -7.44 -14.90
C TRP A 92 9.71 -6.90 -14.00
N LEU A 93 8.98 -7.78 -13.29
CA LEU A 93 7.94 -7.40 -12.34
C LEU A 93 8.52 -6.66 -11.12
N TRP A 94 9.65 -7.12 -10.58
CA TRP A 94 10.31 -6.50 -9.43
C TRP A 94 10.95 -5.16 -9.79
N HIS A 95 11.61 -5.08 -10.96
CA HIS A 95 12.19 -3.85 -11.50
C HIS A 95 11.13 -2.76 -11.68
N CYS A 96 10.06 -3.04 -12.43
CA CYS A 96 9.00 -2.06 -12.67
C CYS A 96 8.31 -1.63 -11.38
N LEU A 97 8.11 -2.54 -10.42
CA LEU A 97 7.55 -2.17 -9.12
C LEU A 97 8.51 -1.26 -8.32
N LYS A 98 9.81 -1.57 -8.28
CA LYS A 98 10.85 -0.74 -7.61
C LYS A 98 10.93 0.67 -8.23
N GLN A 99 10.79 0.80 -9.55
CA GLN A 99 10.72 2.12 -10.21
C GLN A 99 9.43 2.87 -9.85
N GLU A 100 8.29 2.20 -9.88
CA GLU A 100 6.99 2.83 -9.67
C GLU A 100 6.82 3.35 -8.23
N VAL A 101 7.19 2.55 -7.21
CA VAL A 101 6.93 2.90 -5.79
C VAL A 101 8.14 3.42 -5.01
N GLY A 102 9.36 3.38 -5.55
CA GLY A 102 10.57 3.87 -4.87
C GLY A 102 10.81 3.20 -3.52
N ASN A 103 11.14 3.98 -2.49
CA ASN A 103 11.42 3.48 -1.12
C ASN A 103 10.25 2.67 -0.52
N VAL A 104 9.01 2.92 -0.96
CA VAL A 104 7.80 2.22 -0.47
C VAL A 104 7.78 0.73 -0.88
N ILE A 105 8.71 0.28 -1.73
CA ILE A 105 8.93 -1.14 -2.02
C ILE A 105 9.26 -1.95 -0.75
N ILE A 106 9.88 -1.32 0.26
CA ILE A 106 10.16 -1.93 1.56
C ILE A 106 8.84 -2.24 2.28
N ASP A 107 7.92 -1.27 2.32
CA ASP A 107 6.60 -1.46 2.94
C ASP A 107 5.77 -2.51 2.17
N ALA A 108 5.88 -2.52 0.83
CA ALA A 108 5.21 -3.50 -0.03
C ALA A 108 5.72 -4.95 0.19
N TYR A 109 7.03 -5.12 0.33
CA TYR A 109 7.67 -6.39 0.68
C TYR A 109 7.22 -6.88 2.07
N ASN A 110 7.26 -5.99 3.06
CA ASN A 110 6.88 -6.28 4.43
C ASN A 110 5.39 -6.67 4.56
N VAL A 111 4.49 -6.02 3.83
CA VAL A 111 3.07 -6.41 3.79
C VAL A 111 2.85 -7.83 3.24
N ASN A 112 3.68 -8.31 2.30
CA ASN A 112 3.58 -9.71 1.85
C ASN A 112 4.08 -10.69 2.93
N ASN A 113 5.18 -10.39 3.61
CA ASN A 113 5.74 -11.26 4.65
C ASN A 113 4.78 -11.41 5.84
N LEU A 114 4.16 -10.31 6.28
CA LEU A 114 3.13 -10.30 7.33
C LEU A 114 1.81 -11.01 6.93
N LYS A 115 1.60 -11.26 5.63
CA LYS A 115 0.43 -12.00 5.11
C LYS A 115 0.64 -13.52 5.01
N THR A 116 1.85 -14.01 5.30
CA THR A 116 2.13 -15.45 5.29
C THR A 116 1.28 -16.19 6.34
N PRO A 117 0.70 -17.36 6.02
CA PRO A 117 -0.04 -18.17 7.00
C PRO A 117 0.81 -18.52 8.23
N GLU A 118 2.11 -18.71 8.04
CA GLU A 118 3.10 -18.99 9.08
C GLU A 118 3.21 -17.83 10.08
N PHE A 119 3.31 -16.58 9.60
CA PHE A 119 3.31 -15.42 10.49
C PHE A 119 1.96 -15.28 11.21
N GLN A 120 0.85 -15.33 10.47
CA GLN A 120 -0.49 -15.08 11.03
C GLN A 120 -0.90 -16.12 12.09
N SER A 121 -0.61 -17.40 11.87
CA SER A 121 -0.96 -18.49 12.79
C SER A 121 -0.06 -18.57 14.02
N THR A 122 1.15 -18.01 13.96
CA THR A 122 2.14 -18.13 15.04
C THR A 122 2.56 -16.78 15.65
N ARG A 123 1.78 -15.72 15.40
CA ARG A 123 2.04 -14.33 15.82
C ARG A 123 1.99 -14.20 17.35
N THR A 124 3.11 -13.79 17.94
CA THR A 124 3.24 -13.51 19.38
C THR A 124 3.92 -12.15 19.58
N ARG A 125 3.85 -11.59 20.80
CA ARG A 125 4.51 -10.31 21.12
C ARG A 125 6.00 -10.33 20.75
N GLN A 126 6.72 -11.40 21.09
CA GLN A 126 8.15 -11.52 20.77
C GLN A 126 8.42 -11.51 19.27
N LYS A 127 7.58 -12.19 18.47
CA LYS A 127 7.73 -12.20 17.00
C LYS A 127 7.38 -10.85 16.37
N VAL A 128 6.41 -10.12 16.93
CA VAL A 128 6.10 -8.75 16.49
C VAL A 128 7.28 -7.82 16.78
N LEU A 129 7.88 -7.88 17.97
CA LEU A 129 9.07 -7.08 18.32
C LEU A 129 10.26 -7.39 17.39
N LEU A 130 10.59 -8.67 17.18
CA LEU A 130 11.67 -9.07 16.27
C LEU A 130 11.41 -8.59 14.83
N TYR A 131 10.16 -8.68 14.36
CA TYR A 131 9.77 -8.21 13.04
C TYR A 131 9.92 -6.69 12.90
N VAL A 132 9.52 -5.92 13.92
CA VAL A 132 9.65 -4.45 13.93
C VAL A 132 11.12 -4.05 13.82
N GLU A 133 12.03 -4.74 14.53
CA GLU A 133 13.46 -4.48 14.44
C GLU A 133 14.04 -4.81 13.05
N ASP A 134 13.70 -5.99 12.49
CA ASP A 134 14.10 -6.35 11.12
C ASP A 134 13.62 -5.33 10.07
N TYR A 135 12.39 -4.80 10.24
CA TYR A 135 11.81 -3.78 9.35
C TYR A 135 12.44 -2.40 9.54
N LYS A 136 12.77 -2.02 10.78
CA LYS A 136 13.51 -0.79 11.11
C LYS A 136 14.91 -0.79 10.49
N GLN A 137 15.61 -1.94 10.54
CA GLN A 137 16.89 -2.11 9.87
C GLN A 137 16.76 -1.99 8.34
N GLN A 138 15.82 -2.68 7.71
CA GLN A 138 15.57 -2.59 6.25
C GLN A 138 15.29 -1.15 5.80
N ARG A 139 14.49 -0.39 6.57
CA ARG A 139 14.22 1.03 6.28
C ARG A 139 15.47 1.90 6.38
N SER A 140 16.34 1.61 7.35
CA SER A 140 17.60 2.33 7.56
C SER A 140 18.64 2.05 6.46
N GLU A 141 18.65 0.83 5.92
CA GLU A 141 19.54 0.44 4.81
C GLU A 141 19.01 0.86 3.43
N GLY A 142 17.71 1.17 3.30
CA GLY A 142 17.08 1.58 2.05
C GLY A 142 16.92 0.44 1.03
N ILE A 143 16.52 0.78 -0.20
CA ILE A 143 16.11 -0.22 -1.20
C ILE A 143 17.25 -1.16 -1.63
N GLU A 144 18.51 -0.73 -1.54
CA GLU A 144 19.65 -1.55 -1.96
C GLU A 144 19.91 -2.75 -1.03
N SER A 145 19.30 -2.78 0.16
CA SER A 145 19.24 -3.98 1.01
C SER A 145 18.34 -5.10 0.44
N LEU A 146 17.32 -4.74 -0.34
CA LEU A 146 16.30 -5.67 -0.81
C LEU A 146 16.75 -6.39 -2.09
N ALA A 147 17.39 -7.54 -1.87
CA ALA A 147 17.49 -8.58 -2.88
C ALA A 147 16.09 -8.93 -3.44
N GLN A 148 16.05 -9.29 -4.72
CA GLN A 148 14.82 -9.78 -5.33
C GLN A 148 14.29 -11.02 -4.58
N PRO A 149 13.00 -11.03 -4.17
CA PRO A 149 12.39 -12.20 -3.58
C PRO A 149 11.99 -13.24 -4.65
N PRO A 150 11.66 -14.50 -4.26
CA PRO A 150 11.23 -15.55 -5.20
C PRO A 150 10.05 -15.13 -6.10
N GLU A 151 9.91 -15.75 -7.29
CA GLU A 151 8.90 -15.35 -8.28
C GLU A 151 7.47 -15.34 -7.71
N ASP A 152 7.10 -16.29 -6.84
CA ASP A 152 5.78 -16.33 -6.22
C ASP A 152 5.55 -15.19 -5.21
N TYR A 153 6.61 -14.72 -4.54
CA TYR A 153 6.58 -13.51 -3.70
C TYR A 153 6.41 -12.26 -4.57
N VAL A 154 7.19 -12.11 -5.64
CA VAL A 154 7.07 -10.97 -6.57
C VAL A 154 5.65 -10.90 -7.15
N ILE A 155 5.10 -12.03 -7.61
CA ILE A 155 3.74 -12.10 -8.15
C ILE A 155 2.69 -11.71 -7.09
N ARG A 156 2.83 -12.16 -5.82
CA ARG A 156 1.91 -11.76 -4.74
C ARG A 156 1.99 -10.26 -4.44
N ILE A 157 3.19 -9.69 -4.36
CA ILE A 157 3.40 -8.26 -4.07
C ILE A 157 2.81 -7.41 -5.20
N VAL A 158 3.14 -7.71 -6.46
CA VAL A 158 2.63 -6.97 -7.64
C VAL A 158 1.12 -7.13 -7.79
N SER A 159 0.57 -8.33 -7.57
CA SER A 159 -0.88 -8.57 -7.61
C SER A 159 -1.62 -7.75 -6.55
N PHE A 160 -1.11 -7.70 -5.31
CA PHE A 160 -1.67 -6.87 -4.26
C PHE A 160 -1.52 -5.36 -4.55
N HIS A 161 -0.38 -4.94 -5.09
CA HIS A 161 -0.15 -3.55 -5.48
C HIS A 161 -1.16 -3.08 -6.54
N THR A 162 -1.21 -3.79 -7.67
CA THR A 162 -2.04 -3.45 -8.84
C THR A 162 -3.54 -3.60 -8.57
N SER A 163 -3.95 -4.68 -7.91
CA SER A 163 -5.37 -4.97 -7.70
C SER A 163 -5.96 -4.18 -6.55
N VAL A 164 -5.25 -4.03 -5.43
CA VAL A 164 -5.79 -3.44 -4.19
C VAL A 164 -5.24 -2.04 -3.96
N ILE A 165 -3.92 -1.87 -3.88
CA ILE A 165 -3.32 -0.60 -3.45
C ILE A 165 -3.60 0.52 -4.46
N ARG A 166 -3.35 0.31 -5.76
CA ARG A 166 -3.63 1.30 -6.80
C ARG A 166 -5.12 1.65 -6.89
N ALA A 167 -5.99 0.64 -6.78
CA ALA A 167 -7.44 0.85 -6.81
C ALA A 167 -7.98 1.60 -5.58
N LEU A 168 -7.36 1.42 -4.40
CA LEU A 168 -7.69 2.18 -3.20
C LEU A 168 -7.05 3.57 -3.19
N MET A 169 -5.84 3.75 -3.74
CA MET A 169 -5.21 5.05 -3.92
C MET A 169 -6.10 6.01 -4.73
N HIS A 170 -6.63 5.56 -5.87
CA HIS A 170 -7.55 6.38 -6.66
C HIS A 170 -8.87 6.67 -5.93
N GLN A 171 -9.42 5.71 -5.18
CA GLN A 171 -10.64 5.92 -4.40
C GLN A 171 -10.43 6.84 -3.18
N TYR A 172 -9.25 6.78 -2.56
CA TYR A 172 -8.82 7.68 -1.50
C TYR A 172 -8.71 9.10 -2.06
N ALA A 173 -7.97 9.28 -3.16
CA ALA A 173 -7.79 10.60 -3.77
C ALA A 173 -9.14 11.22 -4.18
N ALA A 174 -10.04 10.44 -4.78
CA ALA A 174 -11.38 10.91 -5.14
C ALA A 174 -12.23 11.27 -3.91
N TRP A 175 -12.14 10.51 -2.81
CA TRP A 175 -12.85 10.80 -1.56
C TRP A 175 -12.29 12.06 -0.87
N ALA A 176 -10.98 12.14 -0.69
CA ALA A 176 -10.34 13.24 0.00
C ALA A 176 -10.52 14.59 -0.74
N ARG A 177 -10.46 14.57 -2.08
CA ARG A 177 -10.80 15.74 -2.93
C ARG A 177 -12.27 16.16 -2.84
N ALA A 178 -13.19 15.26 -2.47
CA ALA A 178 -14.59 15.60 -2.24
C ALA A 178 -14.85 16.22 -0.86
N ASN A 179 -13.89 16.12 0.07
CA ASN A 179 -13.98 16.70 1.42
C ASN A 179 -13.35 18.10 1.53
N LEU A 180 -12.66 18.60 0.50
CA LEU A 180 -12.16 19.98 0.44
C LEU A 180 -12.18 20.52 -1.00
N GLU A 181 -12.91 21.62 -1.20
CA GLU A 181 -12.97 22.35 -2.47
C GLU A 181 -11.59 22.83 -2.92
N GLY A 182 -11.37 22.89 -4.24
CA GLY A 182 -10.09 23.29 -4.84
C GLY A 182 -9.01 22.19 -4.89
N LEU A 183 -9.08 21.12 -4.09
CA LEU A 183 -8.17 19.97 -4.24
C LEU A 183 -8.36 19.19 -5.54
N ALA A 184 -9.49 19.41 -6.24
CA ALA A 184 -9.84 18.71 -7.48
C ALA A 184 -8.79 18.88 -8.59
N GLU A 185 -8.10 20.03 -8.65
CA GLU A 185 -7.15 20.37 -9.72
C GLU A 185 -5.69 20.39 -9.22
N PRO A 186 -4.73 19.79 -9.98
CA PRO A 186 -4.92 19.07 -11.24
C PRO A 186 -5.62 17.71 -11.06
N GLN A 187 -6.39 17.25 -12.04
CA GLN A 187 -7.07 15.95 -11.96
C GLN A 187 -6.09 14.78 -11.71
N GLU A 188 -4.91 14.79 -12.31
CA GLU A 188 -3.88 13.77 -12.08
C GLU A 188 -3.22 13.93 -10.69
N LEU A 189 -2.67 12.84 -10.15
CA LEU A 189 -1.83 12.87 -8.96
C LEU A 189 -0.38 13.13 -9.37
N SER A 190 0.35 13.94 -8.63
CA SER A 190 1.81 13.98 -8.79
C SER A 190 2.42 12.65 -8.33
N ARG A 191 3.67 12.38 -8.74
CA ARG A 191 4.41 11.21 -8.25
C ARG A 191 4.53 11.24 -6.72
N THR A 192 4.77 12.40 -6.13
CA THR A 192 4.93 12.57 -4.69
C THR A 192 3.60 12.31 -3.96
N GLU A 193 2.49 12.86 -4.45
CA GLU A 193 1.15 12.63 -3.89
C GLU A 193 0.76 11.14 -3.97
N ALA A 194 0.98 10.51 -5.12
CA ALA A 194 0.73 9.08 -5.31
C ALA A 194 1.59 8.25 -4.34
N THR A 195 2.88 8.56 -4.19
CA THR A 195 3.79 7.88 -3.26
C THR A 195 3.32 8.03 -1.81
N ARG A 196 2.97 9.24 -1.34
CA ARG A 196 2.45 9.48 0.03
C ARG A 196 1.19 8.65 0.32
N ILE A 197 0.22 8.65 -0.60
CA ILE A 197 -1.03 7.86 -0.45
C ILE A 197 -0.74 6.36 -0.45
N VAL A 198 0.08 5.86 -1.38
CA VAL A 198 0.48 4.44 -1.48
C VAL A 198 1.20 3.99 -0.22
N ARG A 199 2.08 4.84 0.33
CA ARG A 199 2.81 4.61 1.57
C ARG A 199 1.90 4.52 2.79
N GLY A 200 0.99 5.49 2.97
CA GLY A 200 -0.03 5.43 4.01
C GLY A 200 -0.87 4.14 3.92
N LEU A 201 -1.26 3.72 2.72
CA LEU A 201 -2.03 2.48 2.50
C LEU A 201 -1.23 1.22 2.92
N TYR A 202 0.05 1.12 2.53
CA TYR A 202 0.88 -0.01 2.95
C TYR A 202 1.10 -0.01 4.47
N ARG A 203 1.37 1.14 5.08
CA ARG A 203 1.66 1.23 6.53
C ARG A 203 0.44 1.00 7.40
N PHE A 204 -0.74 1.47 6.98
CA PHE A 204 -2.02 1.05 7.55
C PHE A 204 -2.19 -0.48 7.50
N GLN A 205 -1.83 -1.12 6.38
CA GLN A 205 -1.87 -2.57 6.27
C GLN A 205 -0.81 -3.28 7.14
N ILE A 206 0.38 -2.69 7.33
CA ILE A 206 1.40 -3.20 8.27
C ILE A 206 0.83 -3.16 9.70
N PHE A 207 0.26 -2.02 10.13
CA PHE A 207 -0.38 -1.88 11.44
C PHE A 207 -1.44 -2.95 11.67
N CYS A 208 -2.38 -3.12 10.72
CA CYS A 208 -3.43 -4.14 10.81
C CYS A 208 -2.85 -5.56 10.94
N SER A 209 -1.81 -5.89 10.17
CA SER A 209 -1.19 -7.22 10.21
C SER A 209 -0.39 -7.48 11.51
N LEU A 210 0.31 -6.48 12.04
CA LEU A 210 1.08 -6.60 13.28
C LEU A 210 0.16 -6.69 14.51
N PHE A 211 -0.83 -5.80 14.60
CA PHE A 211 -1.56 -5.55 15.86
C PHE A 211 -3.04 -5.95 15.83
N GLY A 212 -3.69 -5.96 14.65
CA GLY A 212 -5.12 -6.27 14.52
C GLY A 212 -5.48 -7.68 14.98
N PRO A 213 -6.77 -7.99 15.27
CA PRO A 213 -7.17 -9.24 15.90
C PRO A 213 -6.88 -10.46 15.02
N ALA A 214 -6.49 -11.56 15.66
CA ALA A 214 -6.21 -12.83 14.97
C ALA A 214 -7.45 -13.34 14.19
N ARG A 215 -7.22 -14.14 13.15
CA ARG A 215 -8.30 -14.84 12.44
C ARG A 215 -8.67 -16.10 13.24
N GLY A 216 -9.96 -16.28 13.54
CA GLY A 216 -10.46 -17.42 14.32
C GLY A 216 -10.23 -17.36 15.83
N GLY A 217 -9.78 -16.23 16.38
CA GLY A 217 -9.81 -16.00 17.84
C GLY A 217 -11.23 -15.75 18.37
N TYR A 218 -11.39 -15.70 19.69
CA TYR A 218 -12.69 -15.38 20.30
C TYR A 218 -13.22 -14.02 19.83
N ASN A 219 -14.54 -13.89 19.68
CA ASN A 219 -15.20 -12.73 19.06
C ASN A 219 -15.12 -11.41 19.85
N TYR A 220 -14.38 -11.37 20.96
CA TYR A 220 -14.34 -10.28 21.93
C TYR A 220 -12.90 -9.84 22.24
N TYR A 221 -12.43 -8.76 21.61
CA TYR A 221 -11.07 -8.25 21.75
C TYR A 221 -10.96 -7.21 22.89
N PHE A 222 -11.30 -7.65 24.11
CA PHE A 222 -11.16 -6.84 25.33
C PHE A 222 -9.71 -6.83 25.86
N TYR A 223 -9.45 -5.95 26.83
CA TYR A 223 -8.14 -5.42 27.25
C TYR A 223 -7.01 -6.45 27.50
N GLU A 224 -7.32 -7.71 27.80
CA GLU A 224 -6.33 -8.74 28.14
C GLU A 224 -5.84 -9.58 26.93
N ASP A 225 -6.59 -9.60 25.81
CA ASP A 225 -6.31 -10.48 24.66
C ASP A 225 -5.46 -9.80 23.55
N ARG A 226 -4.98 -8.57 23.81
CA ARG A 226 -4.17 -7.78 22.89
C ARG A 226 -2.69 -8.19 22.97
N ILE A 227 -2.06 -8.43 21.82
CA ILE A 227 -0.61 -8.75 21.71
C ILE A 227 0.27 -7.65 22.34
N MET A 228 -0.18 -6.39 22.26
CA MET A 228 0.41 -5.20 22.87
C MET A 228 -0.71 -4.24 23.28
N ASN A 229 -0.50 -3.52 24.38
CA ASN A 229 -1.35 -2.39 24.77
C ASN A 229 -1.10 -1.15 23.88
N ALA A 230 -1.90 -0.10 24.02
CA ALA A 230 -1.82 1.09 23.16
C ALA A 230 -0.45 1.77 23.21
N GLY A 231 0.07 2.14 24.39
CA GLY A 231 1.41 2.74 24.55
C GLY A 231 2.56 1.85 24.02
N GLN A 232 2.46 0.53 24.15
CA GLN A 232 3.44 -0.39 23.54
C GLN A 232 3.38 -0.35 22.01
N ARG A 233 2.19 -0.30 21.40
CA ARG A 233 2.05 -0.14 19.95
C ARG A 233 2.58 1.23 19.50
N LEU A 234 2.33 2.27 20.28
CA LEU A 234 2.79 3.63 20.01
C LEU A 234 4.32 3.70 19.96
N GLN A 235 4.99 3.11 20.95
CA GLN A 235 6.45 3.00 20.95
C GLN A 235 6.98 2.34 19.67
N GLN A 236 6.33 1.27 19.19
CA GLN A 236 6.70 0.64 17.91
C GLN A 236 6.41 1.52 16.68
N LEU A 237 5.45 2.44 16.74
CA LEU A 237 5.21 3.41 15.66
C LEU A 237 6.23 4.53 15.67
N ASP A 238 6.53 5.11 16.84
CA ASP A 238 7.59 6.11 17.00
C ASP A 238 8.95 5.54 16.55
N ASP A 239 9.28 4.30 16.91
CA ASP A 239 10.52 3.64 16.47
C ASP A 239 10.64 3.43 14.94
N LEU A 240 9.50 3.46 14.22
CA LEU A 240 9.44 3.20 12.79
C LEU A 240 9.23 4.46 11.94
N TYR A 241 8.40 5.39 12.39
CA TYR A 241 7.80 6.43 11.55
C TYR A 241 8.09 7.84 12.10
N GLU A 242 8.21 8.82 11.20
CA GLU A 242 8.14 10.23 11.61
C GLU A 242 6.68 10.61 11.98
N ALA A 243 6.49 11.66 12.78
CA ALA A 243 5.16 12.12 13.20
C ALA A 243 4.19 12.37 12.02
N TRP A 244 4.68 12.99 10.94
CA TRP A 244 3.88 13.21 9.73
C TRP A 244 3.62 11.91 8.92
N GLU A 245 4.43 10.87 9.08
CA GLU A 245 4.19 9.53 8.51
C GLU A 245 3.08 8.79 9.28
N ILE A 246 2.93 9.04 10.58
CA ILE A 246 1.82 8.53 11.39
C ILE A 246 0.50 9.22 10.98
N GLU A 247 0.54 10.51 10.67
CA GLU A 247 -0.59 11.25 10.08
C GLU A 247 -1.03 10.71 8.71
N GLU A 248 -0.11 10.23 7.86
CA GLU A 248 -0.49 9.52 6.63
C GLU A 248 -1.37 8.30 6.94
N ILE A 249 -1.02 7.53 7.99
CA ILE A 249 -1.77 6.35 8.43
C ILE A 249 -3.15 6.76 8.98
N LEU A 250 -3.24 7.84 9.77
CA LEU A 250 -4.48 8.35 10.33
C LEU A 250 -5.46 8.86 9.25
N CYS A 251 -4.95 9.53 8.20
CA CYS A 251 -5.75 9.90 7.03
C CYS A 251 -6.32 8.67 6.30
N ILE A 252 -5.53 7.61 6.14
CA ILE A 252 -6.03 6.33 5.58
C ILE A 252 -7.04 5.68 6.52
N ASN A 253 -6.85 5.73 7.84
CA ASN A 253 -7.80 5.19 8.80
C ASN A 253 -9.17 5.87 8.69
N ALA A 254 -9.21 7.20 8.63
CA ALA A 254 -10.43 7.98 8.41
C ALA A 254 -11.14 7.59 7.09
N PHE A 255 -10.39 7.38 6.01
CA PHE A 255 -10.93 6.85 4.75
C PHE A 255 -11.54 5.46 4.89
N VAL A 256 -10.84 4.53 5.54
CA VAL A 256 -11.30 3.14 5.72
C VAL A 256 -12.59 3.11 6.54
N HIS A 257 -12.68 3.88 7.62
CA HIS A 257 -13.92 4.07 8.40
C HIS A 257 -15.05 4.67 7.55
N ALA A 258 -14.76 5.70 6.75
CA ALA A 258 -15.74 6.34 5.86
C ALA A 258 -16.28 5.38 4.79
N LYS A 259 -15.49 4.40 4.32
CA LYS A 259 -15.92 3.38 3.36
C LYS A 259 -16.68 2.22 4.00
N TYR A 260 -16.36 1.81 5.22
CA TYR A 260 -17.12 0.76 5.92
C TYR A 260 -18.50 1.21 6.39
N ARG A 261 -18.69 2.50 6.73
CA ARG A 261 -19.99 3.05 7.17
C ARG A 261 -21.18 2.66 6.25
N PRO A 262 -21.20 3.02 4.94
CA PRO A 262 -22.31 2.66 4.06
C PRO A 262 -22.39 1.15 3.75
N LEU A 263 -21.31 0.38 3.93
CA LEU A 263 -21.34 -1.08 3.79
C LEU A 263 -22.05 -1.75 4.97
N PHE A 264 -21.87 -1.21 6.18
CA PHE A 264 -22.56 -1.68 7.39
C PHE A 264 -24.04 -1.34 7.34
N GLU A 265 -24.40 -0.14 6.90
CA GLU A 265 -25.79 0.29 6.70
C GLU A 265 -26.54 -0.63 5.71
N GLN A 266 -25.86 -1.10 4.65
CA GLN A 266 -26.45 -2.03 3.67
C GLN A 266 -26.78 -3.41 4.27
N VAL A 267 -25.89 -3.99 5.08
CA VAL A 267 -26.06 -5.37 5.63
C VAL A 267 -26.66 -5.41 7.04
N GLU A 268 -27.01 -4.25 7.60
CA GLU A 268 -27.47 -4.12 8.99
C GLU A 268 -28.64 -5.06 9.28
N TRP A 269 -29.67 -5.07 8.43
CA TRP A 269 -30.87 -5.85 8.67
C TRP A 269 -30.61 -7.35 8.58
N ASP A 270 -29.80 -7.83 7.62
CA ASP A 270 -29.49 -9.26 7.45
C ASP A 270 -28.69 -9.83 8.62
N LEU A 271 -27.91 -9.00 9.30
CA LEU A 271 -27.13 -9.38 10.48
C LEU A 271 -27.82 -9.02 11.80
N ASN A 272 -28.92 -8.26 11.78
CA ASN A 272 -29.63 -7.87 12.99
C ASN A 272 -30.19 -9.11 13.70
N PRO A 273 -29.96 -9.29 15.02
CA PRO A 273 -30.56 -10.37 15.81
C PRO A 273 -32.08 -10.51 15.70
N ASP A 274 -32.79 -9.41 15.45
CA ASP A 274 -34.25 -9.38 15.29
C ASP A 274 -34.72 -9.66 13.84
N ASN A 275 -33.81 -10.04 12.95
CA ASN A 275 -34.15 -10.58 11.65
C ASN A 275 -34.74 -12.00 11.80
N PRO A 276 -35.92 -12.31 11.22
CA PRO A 276 -36.57 -13.62 11.36
C PRO A 276 -35.73 -14.82 10.91
N SER A 277 -34.69 -14.63 10.09
CA SER A 277 -33.75 -15.71 9.72
C SER A 277 -32.91 -16.26 10.88
N PHE A 278 -32.97 -15.62 12.06
CA PHE A 278 -32.38 -16.11 13.30
C PHE A 278 -33.38 -16.74 14.27
N ASP A 279 -34.69 -16.73 14.02
CA ASP A 279 -35.70 -17.25 14.95
C ASP A 279 -35.47 -18.73 15.26
N ASP A 280 -35.24 -19.56 14.23
CA ASP A 280 -34.91 -20.99 14.36
C ASP A 280 -33.58 -21.25 15.10
N LYS A 281 -32.72 -20.22 15.24
CA LYS A 281 -31.40 -20.30 15.88
C LYS A 281 -31.37 -19.65 17.27
N ARG A 282 -32.45 -18.98 17.70
CA ARG A 282 -32.51 -18.19 18.93
C ARG A 282 -32.77 -19.10 20.13
N THR A 283 -31.70 -19.52 20.82
CA THR A 283 -31.75 -20.45 21.95
C THR A 283 -31.81 -19.77 23.33
N GLY A 284 -32.41 -18.58 23.43
CA GLY A 284 -32.58 -17.86 24.69
C GLY A 284 -32.53 -16.33 24.54
N PRO A 285 -32.19 -15.59 25.61
CA PRO A 285 -32.10 -14.12 25.60
C PRO A 285 -30.77 -13.58 25.00
N HIS A 286 -29.90 -14.47 24.51
CA HIS A 286 -28.60 -14.10 23.95
C HIS A 286 -28.69 -13.83 22.44
N THR A 287 -27.78 -13.00 21.94
CA THR A 287 -27.58 -12.75 20.51
C THR A 287 -27.41 -14.09 19.76
N PRO A 288 -28.23 -14.38 18.72
CA PRO A 288 -28.12 -15.60 17.95
C PRO A 288 -26.73 -15.75 17.27
N PRO A 289 -26.20 -16.97 17.12
CA PRO A 289 -24.92 -17.18 16.44
C PRO A 289 -24.92 -16.65 15.00
N GLY A 290 -23.97 -15.77 14.69
CA GLY A 290 -23.84 -15.10 13.39
C GLY A 290 -24.64 -13.81 13.24
N ALA A 291 -25.38 -13.38 14.28
CA ALA A 291 -26.04 -12.08 14.32
C ALA A 291 -25.17 -11.02 15.05
N PHE A 292 -25.25 -9.77 14.59
CA PHE A 292 -24.45 -8.64 15.06
C PHE A 292 -25.32 -7.36 15.09
N HIS A 293 -25.36 -6.66 16.22
CA HIS A 293 -26.04 -5.34 16.28
C HIS A 293 -25.14 -4.22 15.73
N LEU A 294 -25.00 -4.15 14.39
CA LEU A 294 -24.10 -3.19 13.72
C LEU A 294 -24.44 -1.70 13.96
N SER A 295 -25.70 -1.40 14.30
CA SER A 295 -26.19 -0.06 14.65
C SER A 295 -26.35 0.20 16.15
N SER A 296 -26.00 -0.77 17.01
CA SER A 296 -26.10 -0.57 18.46
C SER A 296 -25.24 0.60 18.90
N ARG A 297 -25.84 1.54 19.65
CA ARG A 297 -25.11 2.67 20.26
C ARG A 297 -23.97 2.23 21.20
N MET A 298 -23.99 0.99 21.71
CA MET A 298 -22.91 0.46 22.57
C MET A 298 -21.91 -0.45 21.84
N PHE A 299 -22.30 -1.10 20.74
CA PHE A 299 -21.48 -2.16 20.11
C PHE A 299 -21.25 -2.00 18.60
N GLY A 300 -22.00 -1.14 17.93
CA GLY A 300 -21.88 -0.92 16.48
C GLY A 300 -20.50 -0.39 16.08
N ASP A 301 -19.95 0.53 16.87
CA ASP A 301 -18.58 1.00 16.67
C ASP A 301 -17.55 -0.10 16.93
N TYR A 302 -17.79 -1.02 17.88
CA TYR A 302 -16.82 -2.09 18.17
C TYR A 302 -16.66 -3.05 16.98
N TYR A 303 -17.77 -3.34 16.28
CA TYR A 303 -17.76 -4.15 15.06
C TYR A 303 -17.11 -3.40 13.88
N ARG A 304 -17.31 -2.08 13.78
CA ARG A 304 -16.63 -1.23 12.79
C ARG A 304 -15.11 -1.22 13.03
N ASN A 305 -14.67 -0.93 14.24
CA ASN A 305 -13.26 -0.93 14.65
C ASN A 305 -12.60 -2.29 14.36
N GLY A 306 -13.29 -3.40 14.64
CA GLY A 306 -12.77 -4.74 14.40
C GLY A 306 -12.63 -5.12 12.92
N ILE A 307 -13.57 -4.72 12.05
CA ILE A 307 -13.43 -5.00 10.61
C ILE A 307 -12.38 -4.08 9.95
N VAL A 308 -12.23 -2.84 10.41
CA VAL A 308 -11.15 -1.92 9.99
C VAL A 308 -9.79 -2.59 10.19
N CYS A 309 -9.59 -3.22 11.36
CA CYS A 309 -8.38 -3.97 11.69
C CYS A 309 -8.14 -5.24 10.84
N ARG A 310 -9.08 -5.66 9.97
CA ARG A 310 -8.83 -6.72 8.97
C ARG A 310 -8.05 -6.24 7.76
N GLY A 311 -7.89 -4.92 7.61
CA GLY A 311 -7.05 -4.29 6.61
C GLY A 311 -7.65 -4.19 5.21
N LEU A 312 -6.83 -3.67 4.29
CA LEU A 312 -7.22 -3.28 2.94
C LEU A 312 -7.74 -4.42 2.03
N PRO A 313 -7.28 -5.69 2.11
CA PRO A 313 -7.85 -6.78 1.32
C PRO A 313 -9.34 -7.01 1.56
N VAL A 314 -9.80 -6.90 2.82
CA VAL A 314 -11.21 -7.12 3.18
C VAL A 314 -12.05 -5.93 2.74
N LEU A 315 -11.56 -4.70 2.94
CA LEU A 315 -12.22 -3.50 2.45
C LEU A 315 -12.38 -3.54 0.92
N PHE A 316 -11.31 -3.87 0.20
CA PHE A 316 -11.34 -3.93 -1.26
C PHE A 316 -12.29 -5.03 -1.76
N ALA A 317 -12.31 -6.20 -1.12
CA ALA A 317 -13.29 -7.25 -1.45
C ALA A 317 -14.73 -6.74 -1.23
N ALA A 318 -15.02 -6.12 -0.08
CA ALA A 318 -16.35 -5.61 0.22
C ALA A 318 -16.81 -4.52 -0.77
N LEU A 319 -15.91 -3.63 -1.20
CA LEU A 319 -16.17 -2.61 -2.22
C LEU A 319 -16.31 -3.15 -3.65
N LYS A 320 -16.03 -4.44 -3.90
CA LYS A 320 -16.08 -5.07 -5.22
C LYS A 320 -17.14 -6.15 -5.36
N ILE A 321 -17.73 -6.62 -4.27
CA ILE A 321 -18.82 -7.60 -4.30
C ILE A 321 -20.11 -6.91 -4.81
N PRO A 322 -20.73 -7.39 -5.91
CA PRO A 322 -22.01 -6.88 -6.39
C PRO A 322 -23.22 -7.59 -5.75
N SER A 323 -23.00 -8.77 -5.14
CA SER A 323 -24.06 -9.60 -4.56
C SER A 323 -24.24 -9.27 -3.09
N HIS A 324 -25.44 -8.80 -2.73
CA HIS A 324 -25.81 -8.51 -1.34
C HIS A 324 -25.52 -9.69 -0.40
N VAL A 325 -25.89 -10.91 -0.79
CA VAL A 325 -25.68 -12.13 0.00
C VAL A 325 -24.20 -12.43 0.23
N GLU A 326 -23.34 -12.17 -0.76
CA GLU A 326 -21.89 -12.34 -0.62
C GLU A 326 -21.28 -11.24 0.26
N LEU A 327 -21.83 -10.02 0.24
CA LEU A 327 -21.41 -8.92 1.10
C LEU A 327 -21.78 -9.21 2.57
N VAL A 328 -23.05 -9.58 2.83
CA VAL A 328 -23.52 -10.01 4.16
C VAL A 328 -22.60 -11.10 4.72
N LYS A 329 -22.29 -12.13 3.90
CA LYS A 329 -21.37 -13.19 4.29
C LYS A 329 -19.95 -12.68 4.56
N LEU A 330 -19.37 -11.86 3.68
CA LEU A 330 -18.02 -11.33 3.87
C LEU A 330 -17.90 -10.52 5.17
N ILE A 331 -18.89 -9.67 5.46
CA ILE A 331 -18.93 -8.89 6.69
C ILE A 331 -19.06 -9.82 7.90
N ALA A 332 -20.01 -10.76 7.90
CA ALA A 332 -20.18 -11.73 8.99
C ALA A 332 -18.94 -12.59 9.27
N ASP A 333 -18.25 -13.05 8.22
CA ASP A 333 -17.02 -13.86 8.32
C ASP A 333 -15.80 -13.05 8.84
N ASN A 334 -15.86 -11.71 8.82
CA ASN A 334 -14.73 -10.84 9.16
C ASN A 334 -14.92 -9.93 10.36
N VAL A 335 -16.16 -9.63 10.77
CA VAL A 335 -16.45 -8.80 11.95
C VAL A 335 -15.88 -9.43 13.23
N VAL A 336 -15.32 -8.57 14.09
CA VAL A 336 -14.86 -8.89 15.46
C VAL A 336 -15.26 -7.70 16.34
N SER A 337 -15.58 -7.91 17.61
CA SER A 337 -15.77 -6.80 18.55
C SER A 337 -14.42 -6.28 19.05
N VAL A 338 -14.02 -5.07 18.66
CA VAL A 338 -12.82 -4.37 19.18
C VAL A 338 -13.26 -3.03 19.77
N ALA A 339 -13.12 -2.85 21.08
CA ALA A 339 -13.73 -1.71 21.80
C ALA A 339 -13.37 -0.34 21.20
N ASP A 340 -12.08 -0.10 20.98
CA ASP A 340 -11.54 1.17 20.49
C ASP A 340 -11.12 1.05 19.02
N ASP A 341 -11.17 2.15 18.26
CA ASP A 341 -10.41 2.24 17.02
C ASP A 341 -8.93 2.06 17.37
N MET A 342 -8.34 0.97 16.91
CA MET A 342 -7.01 0.59 17.34
C MET A 342 -5.91 1.56 16.92
N ILE A 343 -6.07 2.28 15.80
CA ILE A 343 -5.06 3.25 15.36
C ILE A 343 -5.22 4.52 16.19
N SER A 344 -6.43 5.09 16.21
CA SER A 344 -6.71 6.32 16.96
C SER A 344 -6.46 6.17 18.47
N GLU A 345 -6.81 5.03 19.07
CA GLU A 345 -6.48 4.70 20.47
C GLU A 345 -4.97 4.59 20.71
N THR A 346 -4.20 4.11 19.74
CA THR A 346 -2.74 4.03 19.87
C THR A 346 -2.12 5.42 19.90
N THR A 347 -2.64 6.36 19.11
CA THR A 347 -2.08 7.71 18.94
C THR A 347 -2.69 8.76 19.88
N ARG A 348 -3.42 8.37 20.95
CA ARG A 348 -3.98 9.36 21.90
C ARG A 348 -2.88 10.12 22.66
N PRO A 349 -3.10 11.41 23.00
CA PRO A 349 -2.20 12.24 23.82
C PRO A 349 -1.67 11.51 25.05
N TYR A 350 -2.56 10.97 25.89
CA TYR A 350 -2.21 10.21 27.09
C TYR A 350 -1.12 9.13 26.90
N HIS A 351 -1.11 8.43 25.75
CA HIS A 351 -0.07 7.43 25.47
C HIS A 351 1.22 8.09 24.95
N GLN A 352 1.13 9.20 24.20
CA GLN A 352 2.29 10.02 23.79
C GLN A 352 3.00 10.62 25.02
N ASP A 353 2.23 11.15 25.97
CA ASP A 353 2.74 11.75 27.23
C ASP A 353 3.50 10.70 28.05
N ILE A 354 2.86 9.56 28.34
CA ILE A 354 3.50 8.42 29.04
C ILE A 354 4.73 7.91 28.27
N ARG A 355 4.71 7.94 26.94
CA ARG A 355 5.85 7.53 26.11
C ARG A 355 6.98 8.55 26.23
N ARG A 356 6.72 9.86 26.34
CA ARG A 356 7.73 10.91 26.61
C ARG A 356 8.38 10.72 27.98
N ASP A 357 7.57 10.57 29.03
CA ASP A 357 8.05 10.39 30.42
C ASP A 357 9.00 9.18 30.57
N ASN A 358 8.70 8.09 29.85
CA ASN A 358 9.45 6.83 29.98
C ASN A 358 10.53 6.62 28.91
N HIS A 359 10.39 7.24 27.74
CA HIS A 359 11.23 7.04 26.55
C HIS A 359 11.36 8.36 25.76
N TYR A 360 11.97 9.36 26.40
CA TYR A 360 12.30 10.64 25.77
C TYR A 360 13.32 10.44 24.63
N SER A 361 12.98 10.93 23.44
CA SER A 361 13.75 10.72 22.21
C SER A 361 14.41 11.99 21.68
N ASP A 362 15.35 11.84 20.73
CA ASP A 362 15.93 12.99 20.02
C ASP A 362 14.87 13.83 19.27
N ARG A 363 13.73 13.23 18.89
CA ARG A 363 12.59 13.96 18.29
C ARG A 363 11.84 14.81 19.30
N ASP A 364 11.64 14.31 20.52
CA ASP A 364 11.02 15.11 21.59
C ASP A 364 11.95 16.28 21.95
N LYS A 365 13.26 16.02 22.03
CA LYS A 365 14.28 17.07 22.19
C LYS A 365 14.26 18.13 21.09
N ALA A 366 14.13 17.71 19.83
CA ALA A 366 14.02 18.64 18.71
C ALA A 366 12.75 19.50 18.78
N GLN A 367 11.63 18.93 19.27
CA GLN A 367 10.42 19.69 19.55
C GLN A 367 10.64 20.70 20.67
N ASP A 368 11.20 20.30 21.81
CA ASP A 368 11.31 21.16 23.00
C ASP A 368 12.31 22.31 22.76
N ASN A 369 13.38 22.07 21.99
CA ASN A 369 14.28 23.12 21.48
C ASN A 369 13.63 24.08 20.47
N ARG A 370 12.43 23.75 19.98
CA ARG A 370 11.77 24.40 18.82
C ARG A 370 12.65 24.40 17.57
N ASP A 371 13.38 23.31 17.32
CA ASP A 371 14.28 23.16 16.18
C ASP A 371 13.55 23.49 14.86
N ARG A 372 14.25 24.15 13.94
CA ARG A 372 13.62 24.65 12.71
C ARG A 372 13.29 23.49 11.76
N MET A 373 12.04 23.43 11.31
CA MET A 373 11.56 22.51 10.30
C MET A 373 11.20 23.27 9.02
N CYS A 374 12.00 23.11 7.97
CA CYS A 374 11.80 23.77 6.68
C CYS A 374 11.05 22.87 5.69
N PHE A 375 10.24 23.47 4.81
CA PHE A 375 9.76 22.81 3.59
C PHE A 375 10.77 23.03 2.47
N GLU A 376 11.57 22.01 2.15
CA GLU A 376 12.66 22.09 1.16
C GLU A 376 12.21 21.83 -0.29
N GLY A 377 10.99 21.35 -0.49
CA GLY A 377 10.41 21.02 -1.79
C GLY A 377 9.56 19.74 -1.73
N GLU A 378 9.02 19.33 -2.87
CA GLU A 378 8.26 18.08 -2.93
C GLU A 378 9.20 16.87 -2.89
N SER A 379 9.25 16.26 -1.71
CA SER A 379 9.88 14.98 -1.43
C SER A 379 8.90 14.12 -0.66
N TYR A 380 8.97 12.81 -0.86
CA TYR A 380 8.24 11.86 -0.01
C TYR A 380 9.03 11.56 1.27
N ASP A 381 10.36 11.67 1.29
CA ASP A 381 11.20 11.42 2.47
C ASP A 381 11.36 12.67 3.39
N SER A 382 10.59 13.73 3.16
CA SER A 382 10.67 15.00 3.87
C SER A 382 9.28 15.48 4.31
N PRO A 383 9.14 16.28 5.38
CA PRO A 383 7.84 16.72 5.88
C PRO A 383 7.05 17.49 4.80
N PRO A 384 5.77 17.17 4.57
CA PRO A 384 4.95 17.81 3.54
C PRO A 384 4.60 19.26 3.93
N PHE A 385 4.31 20.11 2.94
CA PHE A 385 4.07 21.54 3.17
C PHE A 385 2.99 21.83 4.23
N ALA A 386 1.89 21.06 4.23
CA ALA A 386 0.80 21.25 5.20
C ALA A 386 1.25 21.01 6.65
N TRP A 387 2.14 20.03 6.89
CA TRP A 387 2.71 19.74 8.20
C TRP A 387 3.61 20.88 8.68
N VAL A 388 4.50 21.36 7.80
CA VAL A 388 5.40 22.49 8.08
C VAL A 388 4.61 23.78 8.36
N ALA A 389 3.54 24.02 7.61
CA ALA A 389 2.66 25.18 7.77
C ALA A 389 1.88 25.13 9.09
N PHE A 390 1.27 23.99 9.44
CA PHE A 390 0.52 23.82 10.69
C PHE A 390 1.41 24.07 11.91
N TRP A 391 2.62 23.49 11.93
CA TRP A 391 3.56 23.64 13.04
C TRP A 391 4.42 24.92 13.00
N LYS A 392 4.12 25.85 12.07
CA LYS A 392 4.72 27.20 11.94
C LYS A 392 6.24 27.21 11.77
N GLU A 393 6.78 26.34 10.91
CA GLU A 393 8.23 26.13 10.68
C GLU A 393 9.07 25.68 11.90
N SER A 394 8.44 25.34 13.03
CA SER A 394 9.11 24.67 14.16
C SER A 394 8.77 23.19 14.17
N TYR A 395 9.72 22.34 14.53
CA TYR A 395 9.54 20.90 14.64
C TYR A 395 8.40 20.53 15.60
N SER A 396 7.80 19.37 15.37
CA SER A 396 6.79 18.79 16.24
C SER A 396 6.84 17.26 16.14
N ASN A 397 6.75 16.61 17.30
CA ASN A 397 6.57 15.18 17.47
C ASN A 397 5.19 14.90 18.10
N LEU A 398 4.19 15.73 17.80
CA LEU A 398 2.79 15.60 18.23
C LEU A 398 1.90 15.29 17.03
N TYR A 399 1.03 14.30 17.15
CA TYR A 399 0.14 13.82 16.09
C TYR A 399 -1.17 13.26 16.69
N GLY A 400 -2.10 12.77 15.88
CA GLY A 400 -3.39 12.26 16.36
C GLY A 400 -4.31 13.40 16.82
N ASP A 401 -4.77 13.36 18.08
CA ASP A 401 -5.71 14.36 18.60
C ASP A 401 -5.08 15.76 18.83
N TYR A 402 -3.77 15.92 18.59
CA TYR A 402 -3.11 17.23 18.45
C TYR A 402 -3.29 17.86 17.04
N ILE A 403 -3.96 17.18 16.13
CA ILE A 403 -4.30 17.66 14.79
C ILE A 403 -5.83 17.74 14.68
N PRO A 404 -6.40 18.78 14.03
CA PRO A 404 -7.84 18.84 13.78
C PRO A 404 -8.32 17.60 13.01
N GLN A 405 -9.24 16.82 13.58
CA GLN A 405 -9.77 15.59 12.95
C GLN A 405 -10.37 15.81 11.55
N SER A 406 -10.78 17.04 11.23
CA SER A 406 -11.21 17.43 9.88
C SER A 406 -10.10 17.24 8.83
N PHE A 407 -8.82 17.40 9.18
CA PHE A 407 -7.68 17.27 8.27
C PHE A 407 -7.46 15.84 7.78
N HIS A 408 -7.82 14.83 8.58
CA HIS A 408 -7.77 13.42 8.16
C HIS A 408 -8.78 13.11 7.05
N THR A 409 -9.87 13.89 6.94
CA THR A 409 -10.92 13.67 5.92
C THR A 409 -10.50 14.11 4.52
N TRP A 410 -9.72 15.19 4.40
CA TRP A 410 -9.18 15.66 3.13
C TRP A 410 -7.69 15.32 2.95
N GLY A 411 -7.05 14.69 3.94
CA GLY A 411 -5.73 14.10 3.77
C GLY A 411 -4.58 15.10 3.73
N TYR A 412 -4.55 16.07 4.64
CA TYR A 412 -3.69 17.25 4.54
C TYR A 412 -2.20 17.00 4.25
N VAL A 413 -1.61 15.95 4.82
CA VAL A 413 -0.20 15.55 4.59
C VAL A 413 0.09 14.93 3.23
N MET A 414 -0.94 14.55 2.45
CA MET A 414 -0.76 13.80 1.19
C MET A 414 -0.42 14.68 -0.01
N TRP A 415 -0.78 15.96 0.02
CA TRP A 415 -0.84 16.81 -1.17
C TRP A 415 0.40 17.67 -1.37
N ASP A 416 0.70 17.95 -2.63
CA ASP A 416 1.75 18.91 -2.98
C ASP A 416 1.29 20.35 -2.68
N LYS A 417 2.25 21.21 -2.35
CA LYS A 417 2.05 22.63 -2.03
C LYS A 417 1.24 23.38 -3.09
N THR A 418 1.39 23.02 -4.37
CA THR A 418 0.66 23.63 -5.48
C THR A 418 -0.83 23.30 -5.44
N ARG A 419 -1.21 22.05 -5.14
CA ARG A 419 -2.61 21.65 -4.95
C ARG A 419 -3.20 22.29 -3.68
N LEU A 420 -2.43 22.33 -2.61
CA LEU A 420 -2.83 22.99 -1.35
C LEU A 420 -3.09 24.49 -1.55
N ALA A 421 -2.31 25.16 -2.41
CA ALA A 421 -2.54 26.56 -2.77
C ALA A 421 -3.84 26.75 -3.58
N ASN A 422 -4.19 25.82 -4.49
CA ASN A 422 -5.45 25.87 -5.23
C ASN A 422 -6.69 25.73 -4.33
N ALA A 423 -6.56 25.07 -3.18
CA ALA A 423 -7.62 24.84 -2.20
C ALA A 423 -7.68 25.89 -1.06
N ASP A 424 -6.85 26.95 -1.13
CA ASP A 424 -6.60 27.89 -0.03
C ASP A 424 -6.32 27.19 1.32
N ALA A 425 -5.69 26.01 1.26
CA ALA A 425 -5.54 25.14 2.42
C ALA A 425 -4.67 25.78 3.52
N ALA A 426 -3.80 26.73 3.17
CA ALA A 426 -3.02 27.50 4.15
C ALA A 426 -3.91 28.39 5.04
N ALA A 427 -4.96 29.01 4.50
CA ALA A 427 -5.91 29.79 5.29
C ALA A 427 -6.73 28.88 6.22
N ILE A 428 -7.12 27.70 5.73
CA ILE A 428 -7.81 26.67 6.54
C ILE A 428 -6.89 26.16 7.66
N ILE A 429 -5.62 25.85 7.36
CA ILE A 429 -4.63 25.39 8.32
C ILE A 429 -4.46 26.40 9.47
N ASN A 430 -4.29 27.69 9.15
CA ASN A 430 -4.19 28.74 10.15
C ASN A 430 -5.50 28.89 10.97
N ARG A 431 -6.66 28.85 10.32
CA ARG A 431 -7.96 28.98 11.00
C ARG A 431 -8.22 27.83 11.98
N GLU A 432 -7.95 26.60 11.59
CA GLU A 432 -8.17 25.45 12.50
C GLU A 432 -7.11 25.40 13.60
N TRP A 433 -5.85 25.80 13.34
CA TRP A 433 -4.85 26.02 14.40
C TRP A 433 -5.39 27.02 15.43
N ASP A 434 -5.84 28.19 14.98
CA ASP A 434 -6.35 29.23 15.85
C ASP A 434 -7.61 28.78 16.62
N ALA A 435 -8.51 28.03 15.99
CA ALA A 435 -9.71 27.48 16.64
C ALA A 435 -9.40 26.42 17.70
N MET A 436 -8.30 25.68 17.53
CA MET A 436 -7.84 24.63 18.44
C MET A 436 -7.01 25.20 19.61
N TYR A 437 -6.14 26.17 19.34
CA TYR A 437 -5.07 26.60 20.26
C TYR A 437 -5.09 28.07 20.71
N ASN A 438 -5.89 28.96 20.09
CA ASN A 438 -6.06 30.34 20.58
C ASN A 438 -7.21 30.48 21.59
N ARG A 439 -7.57 29.39 22.30
CA ARG A 439 -8.38 29.54 23.52
C ARG A 439 -7.47 30.10 24.60
N PRO A 440 -7.81 31.25 25.23
CA PRO A 440 -7.01 31.75 26.33
C PRO A 440 -7.11 30.77 27.50
N ASN A 441 -5.95 30.36 28.01
CA ASN A 441 -5.87 29.71 29.32
C ASN A 441 -6.19 30.72 30.44
N ASP A 442 -6.14 30.27 31.70
CA ASP A 442 -6.44 31.12 32.87
C ASP A 442 -5.50 32.35 32.98
N GLU A 443 -4.38 32.38 32.27
CA GLU A 443 -3.42 33.51 32.19
C GLU A 443 -3.54 34.36 30.90
N GLY A 444 -4.41 33.97 29.96
CA GLY A 444 -4.64 34.69 28.70
C GLY A 444 -3.59 34.45 27.61
N ILE A 445 -2.77 33.41 27.74
CA ILE A 445 -1.73 33.04 26.77
C ILE A 445 -2.31 31.97 25.80
N PRO A 446 -2.05 32.04 24.49
CA PRO A 446 -2.38 30.95 23.56
C PRO A 446 -1.56 29.69 23.89
N GLU A 447 -2.22 28.55 24.07
CA GLU A 447 -1.56 27.28 24.38
C GLU A 447 -1.06 26.62 23.08
N ASP A 448 0.22 26.81 22.74
CA ASP A 448 0.89 25.89 21.81
C ASP A 448 1.14 24.58 22.58
N PRO A 449 0.61 23.42 22.14
CA PRO A 449 0.69 22.16 22.89
C PRO A 449 2.12 21.65 23.04
N ARG A 450 3.09 22.27 22.36
CA ARG A 450 4.52 21.98 22.52
C ARG A 450 5.13 22.68 23.74
N ASP A 451 4.48 23.70 24.32
CA ASP A 451 4.98 24.41 25.51
C ASP A 451 4.66 23.71 26.83
N GLU A 452 3.58 22.90 26.88
CA GLU A 452 3.16 22.12 28.06
C GLU A 452 4.30 21.27 28.67
N TRP A 453 5.28 20.89 27.84
CA TRP A 453 6.35 19.95 28.17
C TRP A 453 7.73 20.62 28.36
N THR A 454 7.83 21.94 28.20
CA THR A 454 9.10 22.69 28.32
C THR A 454 9.57 22.95 29.77
N ALA A 455 8.87 22.40 30.77
CA ALA A 455 8.95 22.80 32.18
C ALA A 455 9.55 21.75 33.15
N LEU A 456 10.25 20.72 32.65
CA LEU A 456 10.89 19.66 33.46
C LEU A 456 12.43 19.71 33.43
#